data_AF-A0A813KR52-F1
#
_entry.id   AF-A0A813KR52-F1
#
_cell.length_a   1.000
_cell.length_b   1.000
_cell.length_c   1.000
_cell.angle_alpha   90.00
_cell.angle_beta   90.00
_cell.angle_gamma   90.00
#
_symmetry.space_group_name_H-M   'P 1'
#
loop_
_entity.id
_entity.type
_entity.pdbx_description
1 polymer ?
#
loop_
_entity_poly.entity_id
_entity_poly.type
_entity_poly.pdbx_seq_one_letter_code
_entity_poly.pdbx_strand_id
1 'polypeptide(L)'
;MLQASYEEGGALAALSKDALTDNLLTFMFGGFDTTSIALTYALYLLAKNPEQWDRLRQEVDAVVEPGFQLSIKELKDLPYCTKVVKETLRLYPPAPLTARTTTSSFDLDGLPVEEDVHVLIPI
;
A
#
# COMPACT_ATOMS: atom_id res chain seq x y z
N MET A 1 -9.84 6.68 -21.15
CA MET A 1 -10.55 7.66 -20.30
C MET A 1 -11.09 6.87 -19.11
N LEU A 2 -10.56 7.05 -17.90
CA LEU A 2 -11.14 6.42 -16.71
C LEU A 2 -12.46 7.16 -16.41
N GLN A 3 -13.56 6.63 -16.94
CA GLN A 3 -14.90 7.06 -16.56
C GLN A 3 -15.22 6.40 -15.21
N ALA A 4 -15.03 7.15 -14.13
CA ALA A 4 -15.61 6.81 -12.84
C ALA A 4 -16.99 7.48 -12.76
N SER A 5 -18.00 6.84 -13.34
CA SER A 5 -19.41 7.17 -13.07
C SER A 5 -19.91 6.18 -12.01
N TYR A 6 -20.07 6.66 -10.78
CA TYR A 6 -20.81 5.97 -9.72
C TYR A 6 -22.24 6.54 -9.74
N GLU A 7 -23.24 5.68 -9.91
CA GLU A 7 -24.65 6.06 -9.79
C GLU A 7 -25.14 5.75 -8.37
N GLU A 8 -25.16 6.75 -7.50
CA GLU A 8 -26.16 6.84 -6.43
C GLU A 8 -26.28 8.30 -5.93
N GLY A 9 -27.46 8.90 -6.16
CA GLY A 9 -28.04 9.96 -5.33
C GLY A 9 -27.33 11.31 -5.22
N GLY A 10 -27.52 12.20 -6.21
CA GLY A 10 -27.41 13.64 -6.03
C GLY A 10 -26.28 14.32 -6.82
N ALA A 11 -26.63 14.87 -7.98
CA ALA A 11 -25.88 15.85 -8.79
C ALA A 11 -24.35 15.87 -8.60
N LEU A 12 -23.65 15.01 -9.35
CA LEU A 12 -22.22 15.08 -9.61
C LEU A 12 -21.86 16.48 -10.15
N ALA A 13 -21.31 17.35 -9.30
CA ALA A 13 -20.52 18.45 -9.83
C ALA A 13 -19.33 17.82 -10.57
N ALA A 14 -19.26 18.02 -11.89
CA ALA A 14 -18.11 17.62 -12.67
C ALA A 14 -16.84 18.17 -11.99
N LEU A 15 -15.88 17.31 -11.67
CA LEU A 15 -14.62 17.74 -11.07
C LEU A 15 -13.99 18.82 -11.97
N SER A 16 -13.57 19.93 -11.36
CA SER A 16 -12.83 20.94 -12.10
C SER A 16 -11.53 20.33 -12.64
N LYS A 17 -10.98 20.94 -13.69
CA LYS A 17 -9.69 20.51 -14.24
C LYS A 17 -8.59 20.51 -13.18
N ASP A 18 -8.59 21.51 -12.31
CA ASP A 18 -7.62 21.63 -11.21
C ASP A 18 -7.80 20.50 -10.19
N ALA A 19 -9.03 20.21 -9.77
CA ALA A 19 -9.30 19.08 -8.87
C ALA A 19 -8.89 17.74 -9.49
N LEU A 20 -9.06 17.56 -10.80
CA LEU A 20 -8.59 16.36 -11.50
C LEU A 20 -7.06 16.27 -11.47
N THR A 21 -6.37 17.38 -11.74
CA THR A 21 -4.90 17.45 -11.69
C THR A 21 -4.37 17.17 -10.28
N ASP A 22 -4.97 17.74 -9.25
CA ASP A 22 -4.56 17.53 -7.85
C ASP A 22 -4.74 16.08 -7.41
N ASN A 23 -5.85 15.45 -7.81
CA ASN A 23 -6.07 14.03 -7.54
C ASN A 23 -5.04 13.14 -8.27
N LEU A 24 -4.73 13.43 -9.54
CA LEU A 24 -3.71 12.70 -10.28
C LEU A 24 -2.35 12.79 -9.61
N LEU A 25 -1.95 13.97 -9.14
CA LEU A 25 -0.72 14.16 -8.38
C LEU A 25 -0.74 13.34 -7.09
N THR A 26 -1.84 13.35 -6.36
CA THR A 26 -2.01 12.56 -5.13
C THR A 26 -1.82 11.06 -5.38
N PHE A 27 -2.41 10.51 -6.45
CA PHE A 27 -2.24 9.10 -6.80
C PHE A 27 -0.81 8.78 -7.24
N MET A 28 -0.15 9.67 -7.98
CA MET A 28 1.23 9.48 -8.40
C MET A 28 2.17 9.46 -7.20
N PHE A 29 2.08 10.45 -6.31
CA PHE A 29 2.92 10.49 -5.10
C PHE A 29 2.64 9.29 -4.18
N GLY A 30 1.36 8.99 -3.94
CA GLY A 30 0.98 7.90 -3.05
C GLY A 30 1.35 6.51 -3.57
N GLY A 31 1.29 6.29 -4.89
CA GLY A 31 1.50 4.98 -5.50
C GLY A 31 2.90 4.72 -6.04
N PHE A 32 3.65 5.75 -6.45
CA PHE A 32 4.93 5.56 -7.13
C PHE A 32 6.07 5.27 -6.15
N ASP A 33 6.37 6.20 -5.25
CA ASP A 33 7.52 6.08 -4.34
C ASP A 33 7.33 4.91 -3.36
N THR A 34 6.14 4.76 -2.78
CA THR A 34 5.84 3.70 -1.82
C THR A 34 6.01 2.31 -2.43
N THR A 35 5.44 2.08 -3.62
CA THR A 35 5.53 0.79 -4.32
C THR A 35 6.97 0.52 -4.77
N SER A 36 7.67 1.53 -5.30
CA SER A 36 9.05 1.38 -5.78
C SER A 36 10.00 1.03 -4.64
N ILE A 37 9.87 1.69 -3.49
CA ILE A 37 10.65 1.38 -2.28
C ILE A 37 10.32 -0.03 -1.77
N ALA A 38 9.04 -0.40 -1.68
CA ALA A 38 8.64 -1.74 -1.25
C ALA A 38 9.22 -2.84 -2.16
N LEU A 39 9.15 -2.67 -3.49
CA LEU A 39 9.74 -3.62 -4.44
C LEU A 39 11.26 -3.69 -4.33
N THR A 40 11.93 -2.54 -4.14
CA THR A 40 13.39 -2.48 -3.99
C THR A 40 13.84 -3.32 -2.79
N TYR A 41 13.20 -3.15 -1.64
CA TYR A 41 13.56 -3.92 -0.45
C TYR A 41 13.13 -5.39 -0.54
N ALA A 42 12.01 -5.71 -1.20
CA ALA A 42 11.61 -7.09 -1.43
C ALA A 42 12.67 -7.85 -2.24
N LEU A 43 13.12 -7.26 -3.35
CA LEU A 43 14.16 -7.83 -4.19
C LEU A 43 15.51 -7.92 -3.47
N TYR A 44 15.86 -6.90 -2.68
CA TYR A 44 17.07 -6.92 -1.85
C TYR A 44 17.05 -8.06 -0.84
N LEU A 45 15.94 -8.23 -0.10
CA LEU A 45 15.77 -9.28 0.90
C LEU A 45 15.81 -10.67 0.26
N LEU A 46 15.15 -10.86 -0.87
CA LEU A 46 15.17 -12.13 -1.62
C LEU A 46 16.57 -12.46 -2.12
N ALA A 47 17.30 -11.47 -2.67
CA ALA A 47 18.69 -11.65 -3.11
C ALA A 47 19.64 -12.03 -1.96
N LYS A 48 19.35 -11.60 -0.73
CA LYS A 48 20.09 -11.96 0.48
C LYS A 48 19.67 -13.31 1.08
N ASN A 49 18.54 -13.87 0.67
CA ASN A 49 17.98 -15.10 1.22
C ASN A 49 17.60 -16.08 0.09
N PRO A 50 18.59 -16.76 -0.55
CA PRO A 50 18.36 -17.63 -1.71
C PRO A 50 17.32 -18.73 -1.48
N GLU A 51 17.28 -19.32 -0.28
CA GLU A 51 16.27 -20.34 0.07
C GLU A 51 14.84 -19.80 -0.02
N GLN A 52 14.63 -18.54 0.38
CA GLN A 52 13.31 -17.91 0.35
C GLN A 52 12.95 -17.48 -1.08
N TRP A 53 13.95 -17.10 -1.88
CA TRP A 53 13.78 -16.87 -3.33
C TRP A 53 13.36 -18.15 -4.05
N ASP A 54 14.04 -19.27 -3.80
CA ASP A 54 13.71 -20.55 -4.42
C ASP A 54 12.31 -21.01 -4.03
N ARG A 55 11.92 -20.85 -2.77
CA ARG A 55 10.57 -21.14 -2.31
C ARG A 55 9.50 -20.27 -2.97
N LEU A 56 9.76 -18.97 -3.11
CA LEU A 56 8.84 -18.05 -3.80
C LEU A 56 8.66 -18.47 -5.26
N ARG A 57 9.77 -18.75 -5.94
CA ARG A 57 9.75 -19.17 -7.34
C ARG A 57 8.98 -20.48 -7.53
N GLN A 58 9.17 -21.47 -6.65
CA GLN A 58 8.39 -22.71 -6.68
C GLN A 58 6.88 -22.48 -6.53
N GLU A 59 6.45 -21.56 -5.65
CA GLU A 59 5.03 -21.21 -5.54
C GLU A 59 4.51 -20.56 -6.82
N VAL A 60 5.25 -19.59 -7.37
CA VAL A 60 4.86 -18.89 -8.60
C VAL A 60 4.79 -19.86 -9.79
N ASP A 61 5.79 -20.72 -9.96
CA ASP A 61 5.85 -21.70 -11.05
C ASP A 61 4.74 -22.76 -10.94
N ALA A 62 4.24 -23.05 -9.73
CA ALA A 62 3.12 -23.96 -9.52
C ALA A 62 1.75 -23.37 -9.89
N VAL A 63 1.65 -22.04 -9.97
CA VAL A 63 0.41 -21.31 -10.28
C VAL A 63 0.41 -20.76 -11.71
N VAL A 64 1.59 -20.32 -12.20
CA VAL A 64 1.73 -19.64 -13.49
C VAL A 64 2.41 -20.57 -14.49
N GLU A 65 1.63 -21.19 -15.35
CA GLU A 65 2.17 -21.95 -16.48
C GLU A 65 2.88 -21.03 -17.50
N PRO A 66 3.91 -21.52 -18.21
CA PRO A 66 4.54 -20.76 -19.28
C PRO A 66 3.53 -20.32 -20.35
N GLY A 67 3.42 -19.01 -20.58
CA GLY A 67 2.46 -18.43 -21.54
C GLY A 67 1.09 -18.10 -20.94
N PHE A 68 0.87 -18.39 -19.65
CA PHE A 68 -0.33 -17.98 -18.93
C PHE A 68 -0.24 -16.51 -18.49
N GLN A 69 -1.33 -15.76 -18.68
CA GLN A 69 -1.45 -14.39 -18.21
C GLN A 69 -2.10 -14.37 -16.83
N LEU A 70 -1.30 -14.08 -15.81
CA LEU A 70 -1.76 -13.98 -14.42
C LEU A 70 -2.91 -12.96 -14.32
N SER A 71 -4.05 -13.38 -13.76
CA SER A 71 -5.15 -12.49 -13.43
C SER A 71 -5.20 -12.25 -11.91
N ILE A 72 -6.06 -11.31 -11.49
CA ILE A 72 -6.29 -11.03 -10.07
C ILE A 72 -6.81 -12.28 -9.33
N LYS A 73 -7.49 -13.19 -10.01
CA LYS A 73 -8.09 -14.38 -9.40
C LYS A 73 -7.04 -15.34 -8.87
N GLU A 74 -5.92 -15.49 -9.56
CA GLU A 74 -4.84 -16.42 -9.18
C GLU A 74 -3.94 -15.84 -8.07
N LEU A 75 -4.04 -14.54 -7.75
CA LEU A 75 -3.25 -13.95 -6.65
C LEU A 75 -3.56 -14.58 -5.29
N LYS A 76 -4.79 -15.09 -5.09
CA LYS A 76 -5.18 -15.81 -3.87
C LYS A 76 -4.39 -17.12 -3.69
N ASP A 77 -3.87 -17.66 -4.78
CA ASP A 77 -3.12 -18.92 -4.83
C ASP A 77 -1.59 -18.67 -4.65
N LEU A 78 -1.20 -17.42 -4.34
CA LEU A 78 0.18 -17.02 -4.02
C LEU A 78 0.33 -16.55 -2.55
N PRO A 79 -0.01 -17.38 -1.54
CA PRO A 79 0.05 -16.99 -0.14
C PRO A 79 1.47 -16.73 0.37
N TYR A 80 2.49 -17.39 -0.17
CA TYR A 80 3.89 -17.16 0.20
C TYR A 80 4.42 -15.86 -0.40
N CYS A 81 4.07 -15.53 -1.64
CA CYS A 81 4.31 -14.20 -2.22
C CYS A 81 3.73 -13.10 -1.32
N THR A 82 2.49 -13.28 -0.84
CA THR A 82 1.86 -12.36 0.12
C THR A 82 2.67 -12.24 1.41
N LYS A 83 3.24 -13.34 1.92
CA LYS A 83 4.12 -13.31 3.11
C LYS A 83 5.40 -12.55 2.84
N VAL A 84 6.02 -12.71 1.67
CA VAL A 84 7.23 -11.96 1.28
C VAL A 84 6.95 -10.46 1.26
N VAL A 85 5.84 -10.04 0.66
CA VAL A 85 5.44 -8.62 0.66
C VAL A 85 5.21 -8.10 2.07
N LYS A 86 4.44 -8.83 2.90
CA LYS A 86 4.17 -8.44 4.29
C LYS A 86 5.43 -8.34 5.13
N GLU A 87 6.35 -9.29 4.98
CA GLU A 87 7.60 -9.29 5.73
C GLU A 87 8.53 -8.17 5.27
N THR A 88 8.54 -7.85 3.98
CA THR A 88 9.24 -6.68 3.45
C THR A 88 8.70 -5.40 4.09
N LEU A 89 7.38 -5.24 4.14
CA LEU A 89 6.75 -4.05 4.75
C LEU A 89 6.96 -3.98 6.27
N ARG A 90 7.07 -5.13 6.96
CA ARG A 90 7.40 -5.19 8.39
C ARG A 90 8.82 -4.72 8.68
N LEU A 91 9.77 -5.04 7.80
CA LEU A 91 11.19 -4.69 7.96
C LEU A 91 11.53 -3.31 7.41
N TYR A 92 10.91 -2.93 6.29
CA TYR A 92 11.19 -1.71 5.53
C TYR A 92 9.87 -1.06 5.05
N PRO A 93 9.05 -0.52 5.97
CA PRO A 93 7.84 0.19 5.59
C PRO A 93 8.20 1.48 4.82
N PRO A 94 7.68 1.71 3.60
CA PRO A 94 7.96 2.93 2.85
C PRO A 94 7.48 4.21 3.55
N ALA A 95 6.44 4.08 4.39
CA ALA A 95 5.93 5.12 5.26
C ALA A 95 6.07 4.66 6.72
N PRO A 96 7.20 4.92 7.40
CA PRO A 96 7.48 4.40 8.74
C PRO A 96 6.74 5.15 9.86
N LEU A 97 6.02 6.21 9.53
CA LEU A 97 5.34 7.08 10.50
C LEU A 97 3.98 7.51 9.95
N THR A 98 2.95 7.47 10.79
CA THR A 98 1.71 8.22 10.55
C THR A 98 1.57 9.35 11.56
N ALA A 99 0.96 10.45 11.13
CA ALA A 99 0.70 11.60 11.98
C ALA A 99 -0.81 11.86 12.10
N ARG A 100 -1.24 12.34 13.26
CA ARG A 100 -2.58 12.88 13.53
C ARG A 100 -2.45 14.19 14.29
N THR A 101 -3.42 15.08 14.10
CA THR A 101 -3.62 16.24 14.98
C THR A 101 -4.89 15.98 15.78
N THR A 102 -4.82 16.15 17.10
CA THR A 102 -5.99 15.98 17.97
C THR A 102 -6.98 17.11 17.75
N THR A 103 -8.28 16.79 17.73
CA THR A 103 -9.37 17.77 17.53
C THR A 103 -10.10 18.10 18.84
N SER A 104 -9.71 17.45 19.94
CA SER A 104 -10.21 17.68 21.30
C SER A 104 -9.27 17.00 22.28
N SER A 105 -9.31 17.39 23.55
CA SER A 105 -8.58 16.69 24.61
C SER A 105 -9.23 15.34 24.96
N PHE A 106 -8.41 14.35 25.32
CA PHE A 106 -8.84 13.01 25.74
C PHE A 106 -7.78 12.32 26.59
N ASP A 107 -8.18 11.25 27.28
CA ASP A 107 -7.27 10.36 28.00
C ASP A 107 -6.90 9.15 27.14
N LEU A 108 -5.60 8.91 26.95
CA LEU A 108 -5.06 7.75 26.25
C LEU A 108 -4.37 6.84 27.26
N ASP A 109 -5.09 5.83 27.77
CA ASP A 109 -4.59 4.88 28.77
C ASP A 109 -3.94 5.57 30.01
N GLY A 110 -4.57 6.63 30.51
CA GLY A 110 -4.08 7.42 31.65
C GLY A 110 -3.11 8.55 31.28
N LEU A 111 -2.79 8.71 29.98
CA LEU A 111 -2.05 9.86 29.46
C LEU A 111 -3.04 10.94 28.97
N PRO A 112 -3.14 12.09 29.64
CA PRO A 112 -3.94 13.20 29.12
C PRO A 112 -3.28 13.77 27.85
N VAL A 113 -4.04 13.79 26.76
CA VAL A 113 -3.66 14.38 25.48
C VAL A 113 -4.54 15.60 25.25
N GLU A 114 -3.91 16.75 25.00
CA GLU A 114 -4.60 18.02 24.77
C GLU A 114 -5.13 18.13 23.32
N GLU A 115 -6.01 19.11 23.10
CA GLU A 115 -6.41 19.56 21.76
C GLU A 115 -5.22 20.19 21.00
N ASP A 116 -5.23 20.10 19.67
CA ASP A 116 -4.22 20.66 18.76
C ASP A 116 -2.79 20.10 18.95
N VAL A 117 -2.67 18.86 19.42
CA VAL A 117 -1.39 18.15 19.55
C VAL A 117 -1.12 17.25 18.34
N HIS A 118 0.11 17.29 17.82
CA HIS A 118 0.56 16.35 16.79
C HIS A 118 1.02 15.03 17.41
N VAL A 119 0.26 13.97 17.14
CA VAL A 119 0.58 12.60 17.56
C VAL A 119 1.26 11.88 16.40
N LEU A 120 2.47 11.38 16.65
CA LEU A 120 3.27 10.62 15.71
C LEU A 120 3.26 9.14 16.11
N ILE A 121 2.81 8.27 15.21
CA ILE A 121 2.70 6.83 15.44
C ILE A 121 3.72 6.13 14.53
N PRO A 122 4.80 5.55 15.08
CA PRO A 122 5.71 4.71 14.32
C PRO A 122 4.99 3.41 13.92
N ILE A 123 5.21 3.00 12.67
CA ILE A 123 4.62 1.77 12.09
C ILE A 123 5.67 0.66 12.08
#